data_AF-A0A7S2UJU2-F1
#
_entry.id   AF-A0A7S2UJU2-F1
#
_cell.length_a   1.000
_cell.length_b   1.000
_cell.length_c   1.000
_cell.angle_alpha   90.00
_cell.angle_beta   90.00
_cell.angle_gamma   90.00
#
_symmetry.space_group_name_H-M   'P 1'
#
loop_
_entity.id
_entity.type
_entity.pdbx_description
1 polymer ?
#
loop_
_entity_poly.entity_id
_entity_poly.type
_entity_poly.pdbx_seq_one_letter_code
_entity_poly.pdbx_strand_id
1 'polypeptide(L)'
;IGVNDPPTADPFDKVYVEDTGVHLINVLILSNAADVEGDNLSVTNVALVSGNSDGIDTSDPNNWLVDSNEYQLAPGETETIVYTVTIADGNGGEVDVIGTIKIIGCSEPPLFE
;
A
#
# COMPACT_ATOMS: atom_id res chain seq x y z
N ILE A 1 -19.99 -29.73 8.61
CA ILE A 1 -18.64 -29.51 8.06
C ILE A 1 -18.66 -28.12 7.44
N GLY A 2 -17.83 -27.22 7.96
CA GLY A 2 -17.65 -25.89 7.36
C GLY A 2 -16.85 -26.02 6.08
N VAL A 3 -17.20 -25.20 5.09
CA VAL A 3 -16.39 -24.97 3.89
C VAL A 3 -15.53 -23.75 4.19
N ASN A 4 -14.28 -23.73 3.76
CA ASN A 4 -13.42 -22.57 3.88
C ASN A 4 -13.94 -21.47 2.94
N ASP A 5 -14.32 -20.32 3.48
CA ASP A 5 -14.67 -19.15 2.68
C ASP A 5 -13.39 -18.31 2.41
N PRO A 6 -13.30 -17.60 1.27
CA PRO A 6 -12.18 -16.69 1.05
C PRO A 6 -12.22 -15.47 1.99
N PRO A 7 -11.06 -14.84 2.25
CA PRO A 7 -11.03 -13.58 2.98
C PRO A 7 -11.78 -12.46 2.25
N THR A 8 -12.19 -11.46 3.00
CA THR A 8 -12.72 -10.19 2.51
C THR A 8 -11.74 -9.06 2.78
N ALA A 9 -11.66 -8.10 1.88
CA ALA A 9 -10.82 -6.92 2.01
C ALA A 9 -11.36 -5.79 1.13
N ASP A 10 -11.15 -4.55 1.57
CA ASP A 10 -11.51 -3.33 0.87
C ASP A 10 -10.29 -2.72 0.14
N PRO A 11 -10.48 -2.07 -1.01
CA PRO A 11 -9.44 -1.20 -1.58
C PRO A 11 -9.02 -0.12 -0.58
N PHE A 12 -7.76 0.31 -0.64
CA PHE A 12 -7.24 1.33 0.26
C PHE A 12 -6.48 2.43 -0.49
N ASP A 13 -6.52 3.63 0.09
CA ASP A 13 -5.80 4.80 -0.40
C ASP A 13 -5.02 5.48 0.72
N LYS A 14 -3.78 5.85 0.43
CA LYS A 14 -2.92 6.65 1.31
C LYS A 14 -2.37 7.85 0.58
N VAL A 15 -2.28 8.96 1.31
CA VAL A 15 -1.77 10.22 0.81
C VAL A 15 -0.64 10.67 1.73
N TYR A 16 0.49 10.97 1.13
CA TYR A 16 1.65 11.57 1.77
C TYR A 16 2.00 12.88 1.08
N VAL A 17 2.65 13.76 1.81
CA VAL A 17 3.33 14.91 1.24
C VAL A 17 4.78 14.48 1.02
N GLU A 18 5.39 14.88 -0.09
CA GLU A 18 6.84 14.68 -0.30
C GLU A 18 7.65 15.28 0.86
N ASP A 19 8.90 14.85 1.00
CA ASP A 19 9.83 15.34 2.03
C ASP A 19 9.35 15.19 3.49
N THR A 20 8.43 14.25 3.74
CA THR A 20 7.94 13.96 5.10
C THR A 20 8.57 12.71 5.71
N GLY A 21 9.58 12.12 5.05
CA GLY A 21 10.29 10.95 5.54
C GLY A 21 9.67 9.62 5.14
N VAL A 22 10.04 8.60 5.90
CA VAL A 22 9.61 7.21 5.72
C VAL A 22 8.38 6.91 6.57
N HIS A 23 7.37 6.32 5.95
CA HIS A 23 6.10 5.95 6.58
C HIS A 23 5.89 4.45 6.53
N LEU A 24 5.55 3.85 7.67
CA LEU A 24 5.15 2.45 7.74
C LEU A 24 3.64 2.32 7.53
N ILE A 25 3.22 1.39 6.67
CA ILE A 25 1.82 0.99 6.56
C ILE A 25 1.68 -0.50 6.76
N ASN A 26 0.52 -0.92 7.28
CA ASN A 26 0.13 -2.32 7.36
C ASN A 26 -1.06 -2.57 6.44
N VAL A 27 -0.88 -3.44 5.45
CA VAL A 27 -1.87 -3.68 4.39
C VAL A 27 -3.15 -4.29 4.92
N LEU A 28 -3.05 -5.28 5.83
CA LEU A 28 -4.23 -5.96 6.39
C LEU A 28 -5.11 -5.00 7.17
N ILE A 29 -4.50 -4.08 7.92
CA ILE A 29 -5.24 -3.03 8.65
C ILE A 29 -5.88 -2.03 7.68
N LEU A 30 -5.13 -1.56 6.67
CA LEU A 30 -5.64 -0.56 5.72
C LEU A 30 -6.77 -1.09 4.84
N SER A 31 -6.69 -2.36 4.45
CA SER A 31 -7.71 -3.03 3.64
C SER A 31 -8.85 -3.61 4.48
N ASN A 32 -8.88 -3.39 5.80
CA ASN A 32 -9.87 -3.97 6.70
C ASN A 32 -10.04 -5.49 6.46
N ALA A 33 -8.92 -6.18 6.25
CA ALA A 33 -8.92 -7.58 5.87
C ALA A 33 -9.50 -8.44 7.00
N ALA A 34 -10.48 -9.27 6.66
CA ALA A 34 -11.15 -10.13 7.61
C ALA A 34 -11.57 -11.45 6.96
N ASP A 35 -11.63 -12.47 7.78
CA ASP A 35 -12.05 -13.81 7.39
C ASP A 35 -13.15 -14.31 8.35
N VAL A 36 -14.15 -14.99 7.81
CA VAL A 36 -15.36 -15.38 8.57
C VAL A 36 -15.11 -16.59 9.47
N GLU A 37 -14.15 -17.45 9.12
CA GLU A 37 -13.65 -18.53 9.97
C GLU A 37 -12.68 -18.01 11.05
N GLY A 38 -12.14 -16.80 10.86
CA GLY A 38 -11.16 -16.19 11.74
C GLY A 38 -9.73 -16.68 11.48
N ASP A 39 -9.46 -17.13 10.26
CA ASP A 39 -8.14 -17.57 9.84
C ASP A 39 -7.13 -16.41 9.84
N ASN A 40 -5.85 -16.75 10.03
CA ASN A 40 -4.80 -15.75 10.09
C ASN A 40 -4.43 -15.29 8.67
N LEU A 41 -4.68 -14.03 8.36
CA LEU A 41 -4.44 -13.47 7.04
C LEU A 41 -2.99 -13.04 6.83
N SER A 42 -2.56 -13.10 5.56
CA SER A 42 -1.28 -12.57 5.11
C SER A 42 -1.34 -12.11 3.66
N VAL A 43 -0.53 -11.10 3.32
CA VAL A 43 -0.33 -10.69 1.93
C VAL A 43 0.67 -11.63 1.27
N THR A 44 0.26 -12.28 0.18
CA THR A 44 1.08 -13.28 -0.53
C THR A 44 1.65 -12.76 -1.84
N ASN A 45 1.06 -11.71 -2.41
CA ASN A 45 1.53 -11.10 -3.66
C ASN A 45 1.24 -9.59 -3.68
N VAL A 46 2.17 -8.83 -4.25
CA VAL A 46 2.06 -7.38 -4.51
C VAL A 46 2.56 -7.12 -5.92
N ALA A 47 1.69 -6.60 -6.79
CA ALA A 47 2.00 -6.33 -8.18
C ALA A 47 1.77 -4.86 -8.51
N LEU A 48 2.80 -4.17 -8.99
CA LEU A 48 2.68 -2.79 -9.47
C LEU A 48 1.81 -2.75 -10.72
N VAL A 49 0.78 -1.92 -10.70
CA VAL A 49 -0.12 -1.66 -11.84
C VAL A 49 0.33 -0.43 -12.61
N SER A 50 0.62 0.67 -11.90
CA SER A 50 1.04 1.94 -12.51
C SER A 50 1.70 2.88 -11.50
N GLY A 51 2.38 3.92 -12.01
CA GLY A 51 3.04 4.96 -11.22
C GLY A 51 4.52 4.66 -10.98
N ASN A 52 5.21 5.61 -10.34
CA ASN A 52 6.60 5.45 -9.93
C ASN A 52 6.69 4.80 -8.53
N SER A 53 7.23 3.59 -8.45
CA SER A 53 7.37 2.85 -7.19
C SER A 53 8.72 3.03 -6.47
N ASP A 54 9.60 3.91 -6.94
CA ASP A 54 10.98 4.00 -6.44
C ASP A 54 11.07 4.23 -4.91
N GLY A 55 10.11 4.97 -4.33
CA GLY A 55 10.02 5.19 -2.88
C GLY A 55 9.16 4.19 -2.11
N ILE A 56 8.77 3.05 -2.69
CA ILE A 56 7.88 2.06 -2.05
C ILE A 56 8.60 0.72 -1.90
N ASP A 57 8.92 0.34 -0.65
CA ASP A 57 9.47 -0.98 -0.32
C ASP A 57 8.35 -1.92 0.14
N THR A 58 8.10 -2.95 -0.66
CA THR A 58 7.09 -4.00 -0.41
C THR A 58 7.74 -5.36 -0.10
N SER A 59 9.01 -5.38 0.33
CA SER A 59 9.76 -6.61 0.63
C SER A 59 9.21 -7.38 1.83
N ASP A 60 8.64 -6.69 2.82
CA ASP A 60 7.64 -7.24 3.72
C ASP A 60 6.24 -6.92 3.15
N PRO A 61 5.55 -7.88 2.51
CA PRO A 61 4.31 -7.60 1.80
C PRO A 61 3.15 -7.21 2.75
N ASN A 62 3.23 -7.54 4.04
CA ASN A 62 2.25 -7.09 5.03
C ASN A 62 2.52 -5.67 5.51
N ASN A 63 3.80 -5.26 5.54
CA ASN A 63 4.24 -3.99 6.09
C ASN A 63 5.13 -3.23 5.11
N TRP A 64 4.56 -2.26 4.40
CA TRP A 64 5.32 -1.50 3.41
C TRP A 64 5.97 -0.29 4.05
N LEU A 65 7.16 0.07 3.54
CA LEU A 65 7.78 1.36 3.80
C LEU A 65 7.55 2.28 2.60
N VAL A 66 7.04 3.48 2.87
CA VAL A 66 6.83 4.54 1.88
C VAL A 66 7.80 5.66 2.22
N ASP A 67 8.91 5.75 1.49
CA ASP A 67 9.84 6.88 1.57
C ASP A 67 9.38 8.00 0.63
N SER A 68 8.77 9.03 1.23
CA SER A 68 8.29 10.19 0.49
C SER A 68 9.41 11.13 0.00
N ASN A 69 10.65 10.95 0.48
CA ASN A 69 11.80 11.76 0.06
C ASN A 69 12.38 11.32 -1.29
N GLU A 70 12.00 10.13 -1.80
CA GLU A 70 12.47 9.63 -3.11
C GLU A 70 11.76 10.31 -4.29
N TYR A 71 10.78 11.18 -4.01
CA TYR A 71 9.99 11.90 -5.01
C TYR A 71 10.40 13.37 -5.04
N GLN A 72 10.45 13.95 -6.24
CA GLN A 72 10.71 15.37 -6.48
C GLN A 72 9.59 15.89 -7.38
N LEU A 73 8.56 16.50 -6.79
CA LEU A 73 7.37 16.96 -7.49
C LEU A 73 7.21 18.48 -7.34
N ALA A 74 6.66 19.17 -8.34
CA ALA A 74 6.36 20.58 -8.16
C ALA A 74 5.19 20.75 -7.16
N PRO A 75 5.03 21.93 -6.52
CA PRO A 75 3.96 22.17 -5.56
C PRO A 75 2.57 21.88 -6.16
N GLY A 76 1.84 20.94 -5.55
CA GLY A 76 0.51 20.53 -6.00
C GLY A 76 0.49 19.49 -7.12
N GLU A 77 1.65 19.08 -7.66
CA GLU A 77 1.74 17.87 -8.49
C GLU A 77 1.50 16.63 -7.63
N THR A 78 1.07 15.54 -8.27
CA THR A 78 0.75 14.30 -7.55
C THR A 78 1.22 13.09 -8.34
N GLU A 79 2.10 12.30 -7.72
CA GLU A 79 2.40 10.94 -8.18
C GLU A 79 1.36 9.98 -7.60
N THR A 80 0.82 9.08 -8.42
CA THR A 80 -0.17 8.08 -7.98
C THR A 80 0.31 6.70 -8.36
N ILE A 81 0.69 5.92 -7.34
CA ILE A 81 1.17 4.56 -7.45
C ILE A 81 0.02 3.60 -7.12
N VAL A 82 -0.23 2.63 -7.99
CA VAL A 82 -1.33 1.69 -7.87
C VAL A 82 -0.78 0.27 -7.87
N TYR A 83 -1.24 -0.55 -6.93
CA TYR A 83 -0.89 -1.95 -6.80
C TYR A 83 -2.14 -2.84 -6.80
N THR A 84 -2.00 -4.04 -7.34
CA THR A 84 -2.87 -5.18 -7.00
C THR A 84 -2.20 -5.95 -5.86
N VAL A 85 -2.98 -6.28 -4.83
CA VAL A 85 -2.52 -6.97 -3.62
C VAL A 85 -3.37 -8.21 -3.43
N THR A 86 -2.73 -9.37 -3.24
CA THR A 86 -3.41 -10.64 -2.94
C THR A 86 -3.27 -10.94 -1.44
N ILE A 87 -4.40 -11.14 -0.76
CA ILE A 87 -4.47 -11.53 0.65
C ILE A 87 -5.00 -12.96 0.73
N ALA A 88 -4.30 -13.83 1.46
CA ALA A 88 -4.65 -15.23 1.63
C ALA A 88 -4.91 -15.59 3.10
N ASP A 89 -5.79 -16.58 3.29
CA ASP A 89 -6.14 -17.17 4.60
C ASP A 89 -5.21 -18.32 5.04
N GLY A 90 -4.34 -18.79 4.15
CA GLY A 90 -3.46 -19.95 4.39
C GLY A 90 -4.15 -21.32 4.26
N ASN A 91 -5.45 -21.35 3.98
CA ASN A 91 -6.30 -22.52 3.79
C ASN A 91 -6.84 -22.66 2.35
N GLY A 92 -6.44 -21.74 1.46
CA GLY A 92 -6.68 -21.80 0.02
C GLY A 92 -7.68 -20.78 -0.49
N GLY A 93 -8.23 -19.93 0.39
CA GLY A 93 -9.01 -18.76 0.03
C GLY A 93 -8.10 -17.55 -0.16
N GLU A 94 -8.37 -16.78 -1.22
CA GLU A 94 -7.64 -15.56 -1.55
C GLU A 94 -8.60 -14.47 -2.03
N VAL A 95 -8.19 -13.21 -1.86
CA VAL A 95 -8.86 -12.03 -2.41
C VAL A 95 -7.84 -11.04 -2.96
N ASP A 96 -8.13 -10.48 -4.14
CA ASP A 96 -7.35 -9.40 -4.74
C ASP A 96 -8.01 -8.05 -4.46
N VAL A 97 -7.22 -7.07 -4.03
CA VAL A 97 -7.65 -5.69 -3.80
C VAL A 97 -6.69 -4.68 -4.41
N ILE A 98 -7.19 -3.46 -4.63
CA ILE A 98 -6.38 -2.35 -5.14
C ILE A 98 -5.86 -1.51 -3.98
N GLY A 99 -4.55 -1.31 -3.93
CA GLY A 99 -3.88 -0.36 -3.05
C GLY A 99 -3.38 0.84 -3.83
N THR A 100 -3.69 2.05 -3.35
CA THR A 100 -3.24 3.31 -3.97
C THR A 100 -2.42 4.14 -3.00
N ILE A 101 -1.21 4.53 -3.41
CA ILE A 101 -0.37 5.49 -2.70
C ILE A 101 -0.28 6.77 -3.54
N LYS A 102 -0.50 7.93 -2.91
CA LYS A 102 -0.37 9.25 -3.52
C LYS A 102 0.69 10.05 -2.81
N ILE A 103 1.61 10.62 -3.56
CA ILE A 103 2.62 11.56 -3.06
C ILE A 103 2.30 12.93 -3.66
N ILE A 104 2.08 13.92 -2.81
CA ILE A 104 1.76 15.29 -3.22
C ILE A 104 3.00 16.16 -3.08
N GLY A 105 3.37 16.84 -4.17
CA GLY A 105 4.44 17.82 -4.18
C GLY A 105 4.14 19.00 -3.27
N CYS A 106 5.13 19.36 -2.47
CA CYS A 106 5.11 20.47 -1.53
C CYS A 106 5.89 21.66 -2.10
N SER A 107 5.89 22.78 -1.40
CA SER A 107 6.77 23.88 -1.76
C SER A 107 8.15 23.63 -1.18
N GLU A 108 9.15 23.49 -2.04
CA GLU A 108 10.53 23.42 -1.58
C GLU A 108 10.88 24.69 -0.77
N PRO A 109 11.57 24.55 0.37
CA PRO A 109 12.12 25.71 1.05
C PRO A 109 13.11 26.42 0.11
N PRO A 110 13.31 27.75 0.23
CA PRO A 110 14.31 28.45 -0.55
C PRO A 110 15.67 27.77 -0.36
N LEU A 111 16.31 27.36 -1.46
CA LEU A 111 17.71 26.95 -1.41
C LEU A 111 18.53 28.18 -1.01
N PHE A 112 19.16 28.16 0.16
CA PHE A 112 20.18 29.14 0.49
C PHE A 112 21.47 28.70 -0.20
N GLU A 113 21.88 29.41 -1.26
CA GLU A 113 23.23 29.33 -1.85
C GLU A 113 24.29 30.00 -0.97
#